data_AF-A0A081BZR8-F1
#
_entry.id   AF-A0A081BZR8-F1
#
_cell.length_a   1.000
_cell.length_b   1.000
_cell.length_c   1.000
_cell.angle_alpha   90.00
_cell.angle_beta   90.00
_cell.angle_gamma   90.00
#
_symmetry.space_group_name_H-M   'P 1'
#
loop_
_entity.id
_entity.type
_entity.pdbx_description
1 polymer ?
#
loop_
_entity_poly.entity_id
_entity_poly.type
_entity_poly.pdbx_seq_one_letter_code
_entity_poly.pdbx_strand_id
1 'polypeptide(L)'
;MIRTKALAGFLCLFLSVYSASAPAETGVEARREPFKPLVGNGNVEPIIPILPEPEHHGPLQNFEVEQLRVTGILLGGLGTYATILAPDGKTYMLTLGTAVGQYEGTVSDISENAVQVKEIRRFLVGNQEIQKEQEISLLLNPLQERSQPASRFVILGR
;
A
#
# COMPACT_ATOMS: atom_id res chain seq x y z
N MET A 1 -92.00 21.11 -22.37
CA MET A 1 -91.71 20.00 -23.31
C MET A 1 -90.91 18.94 -22.54
N ILE A 2 -91.59 17.95 -21.93
CA ILE A 2 -91.78 16.55 -22.41
C ILE A 2 -90.45 15.76 -22.33
N ARG A 3 -90.13 15.08 -21.22
CA ARG A 3 -90.48 13.68 -20.82
C ARG A 3 -90.08 12.59 -21.84
N THR A 4 -89.14 11.71 -21.45
CA THR A 4 -89.26 10.23 -21.29
C THR A 4 -87.88 9.63 -20.96
N LYS A 5 -87.65 9.08 -19.76
CA LYS A 5 -87.84 7.68 -19.31
C LYS A 5 -86.90 6.68 -20.01
N ALA A 6 -85.99 6.07 -19.23
CA ALA A 6 -86.01 4.65 -18.83
C ALA A 6 -85.19 3.78 -19.81
N LEU A 7 -84.51 2.69 -19.51
CA LEU A 7 -84.16 1.89 -18.32
C LEU A 7 -83.33 0.71 -18.91
N ALA A 8 -82.45 0.11 -18.11
CA ALA A 8 -81.86 -1.24 -18.29
C ALA A 8 -80.80 -1.37 -19.41
N GLY A 9 -79.62 -1.96 -19.21
CA GLY A 9 -79.19 -2.94 -18.22
C GLY A 9 -79.08 -4.32 -18.89
N PHE A 10 -77.87 -4.72 -19.32
CA PHE A 10 -77.41 -6.10 -19.53
C PHE A 10 -75.97 -6.03 -20.10
N LEU A 11 -74.92 -6.42 -19.38
CA LEU A 11 -74.48 -7.79 -19.08
C LEU A 11 -73.95 -8.55 -20.32
N CYS A 12 -72.79 -9.16 -20.11
CA CYS A 12 -72.09 -10.18 -20.90
C CYS A 12 -71.18 -9.67 -22.03
N LEU A 13 -69.87 -9.56 -21.80
CA LEU A 13 -68.88 -10.67 -21.70
C LEU A 13 -68.59 -11.21 -23.09
N PHE A 14 -67.55 -10.70 -23.73
CA PHE A 14 -66.72 -11.52 -24.62
C PHE A 14 -65.26 -11.06 -24.57
N LEU A 15 -64.43 -12.07 -24.37
CA LEU A 15 -63.01 -12.03 -24.10
C LEU A 15 -62.22 -11.34 -25.22
N SER A 16 -61.32 -10.44 -24.82
CA SER A 16 -59.95 -10.45 -25.33
C SER A 16 -59.04 -9.83 -24.29
N VAL A 17 -58.78 -10.60 -23.24
CA VAL A 17 -57.56 -10.42 -22.46
C VAL A 17 -56.43 -10.87 -23.36
N TYR A 18 -55.89 -9.93 -24.15
CA TYR A 18 -54.63 -10.14 -24.83
C TYR A 18 -53.56 -10.04 -23.74
N SER A 19 -53.24 -11.19 -23.14
CA SER A 19 -52.10 -11.29 -22.23
C SER A 19 -50.84 -11.23 -23.09
N ALA A 20 -50.31 -10.02 -23.27
CA ALA A 20 -48.94 -9.87 -23.75
C ALA A 20 -48.03 -10.38 -22.64
N SER A 21 -47.53 -11.61 -22.76
CA SER A 21 -46.45 -12.07 -21.91
C SER A 21 -45.21 -11.25 -22.25
N ALA A 22 -44.84 -10.34 -21.35
CA ALA A 22 -43.54 -9.68 -21.41
C ALA A 22 -42.45 -10.77 -21.49
N PRO A 23 -41.45 -10.65 -22.36
CA PRO A 23 -40.33 -11.57 -22.34
C PRO A 23 -39.66 -11.47 -20.97
N ALA A 24 -39.39 -12.62 -20.35
CA ALA A 24 -38.59 -12.67 -19.15
C ALA A 24 -37.21 -12.09 -19.48
N GLU A 25 -36.97 -10.83 -19.10
CA GLU A 25 -35.63 -10.29 -19.03
C GLU A 25 -34.89 -11.10 -17.97
N THR A 26 -34.08 -12.04 -18.43
CA THR A 26 -33.06 -12.67 -17.61
C THR A 26 -32.08 -11.58 -17.21
N GLY A 27 -32.34 -10.96 -16.06
CA GLY A 27 -31.42 -10.08 -15.36
C GLY A 27 -30.19 -10.84 -14.89
N VAL A 28 -29.37 -11.31 -15.82
CA VAL A 28 -27.93 -11.34 -15.61
C VAL A 28 -27.47 -9.90 -15.70
N GLU A 29 -27.75 -9.16 -14.62
CA GLU A 29 -27.16 -7.86 -14.37
C GLU A 29 -25.69 -7.94 -14.76
N ALA A 30 -25.28 -7.11 -15.72
CA ALA A 30 -24.01 -7.16 -16.39
C ALA A 30 -22.87 -7.26 -15.37
N ARG A 31 -22.50 -8.49 -15.04
CA ARG A 31 -21.47 -8.78 -14.06
C ARG A 31 -20.21 -8.20 -14.63
N ARG A 32 -19.57 -7.28 -13.90
CA ARG A 32 -18.29 -6.70 -14.32
C ARG A 32 -17.40 -7.85 -14.77
N GLU A 33 -17.00 -7.79 -16.03
CA GLU A 33 -16.12 -8.78 -16.65
C GLU A 33 -14.92 -9.00 -15.73
N PRO A 34 -14.69 -10.23 -15.24
CA PRO A 34 -13.70 -10.50 -14.19
C PRO A 34 -12.27 -10.09 -14.57
N PHE A 35 -12.04 -9.82 -15.85
CA PHE A 35 -10.75 -9.45 -16.41
C PHE A 35 -10.74 -8.09 -17.12
N LYS A 36 -11.83 -7.32 -17.04
CA LYS A 36 -11.79 -5.95 -17.52
C LYS A 36 -11.07 -5.10 -16.47
N PRO A 37 -9.91 -4.52 -16.80
CA PRO A 37 -9.16 -3.71 -15.84
C PRO A 37 -10.04 -2.56 -15.36
N LEU A 38 -10.01 -2.32 -14.04
CA LEU A 38 -10.75 -1.21 -13.41
C LEU A 38 -10.19 0.15 -13.84
N VAL A 39 -8.93 0.17 -14.24
CA VAL A 39 -8.23 1.34 -14.77
C VAL A 39 -8.53 1.41 -16.26
N GLY A 40 -9.42 2.33 -16.65
CA GLY A 40 -9.64 2.64 -18.06
C GLY A 40 -8.38 3.22 -18.70
N ASN A 41 -8.33 3.28 -20.02
CA ASN A 41 -7.22 3.81 -20.84
C ASN A 41 -6.92 5.32 -20.60
N GLY A 42 -7.21 5.87 -19.43
CA GLY A 42 -6.81 7.20 -19.03
C GLY A 42 -5.30 7.33 -19.08
N ASN A 43 -4.84 8.47 -19.59
CA ASN A 43 -3.43 8.84 -19.57
C ASN A 43 -2.99 8.96 -18.10
N VAL A 44 -2.45 7.88 -17.56
CA VAL A 44 -1.75 7.92 -16.27
C VAL A 44 -0.40 8.56 -16.56
N GLU A 45 -0.20 9.78 -16.08
CA GLU A 45 1.10 10.42 -16.19
C GLU A 45 2.14 9.56 -15.46
N PRO A 46 3.31 9.29 -16.08
CA PRO A 46 4.35 8.49 -15.46
C PRO A 46 4.86 9.22 -14.20
N ILE A 47 4.98 8.47 -13.10
CA ILE A 47 5.60 8.93 -11.85
C ILE A 47 7.06 8.43 -11.87
N ILE A 48 8.01 9.35 -11.96
CA ILE A 48 9.45 9.02 -12.04
C ILE A 48 10.13 9.47 -10.74
N PRO A 49 10.76 8.57 -9.97
CA PRO A 49 11.52 8.97 -8.79
C PRO A 49 12.80 9.73 -9.21
N ILE A 50 13.07 10.85 -8.55
CA ILE A 50 14.27 11.66 -8.75
C ILE A 50 15.22 11.38 -7.58
N LEU A 51 16.41 10.89 -7.89
CA LEU A 51 17.46 10.70 -6.90
C LEU A 51 18.27 12.00 -6.71
N PRO A 52 18.69 12.31 -5.47
CA PRO A 52 19.58 13.43 -5.22
C PRO A 52 20.94 13.23 -5.91
N GLU A 53 21.59 14.33 -6.28
CA GLU A 53 22.91 14.29 -6.90
C GLU A 53 23.95 13.69 -5.94
N PRO A 54 24.98 12.98 -6.45
CA PRO A 54 25.89 12.18 -5.65
C PRO A 54 26.93 12.97 -4.84
N GLU A 55 26.75 14.28 -4.65
CA GLU A 55 27.79 15.15 -4.12
C GLU A 55 27.87 15.03 -2.59
N HIS A 56 28.86 14.28 -2.10
CA HIS A 56 29.21 14.12 -0.66
C HIS A 56 28.33 13.17 0.16
N HIS A 57 28.07 11.97 -0.36
CA HIS A 57 27.38 10.92 0.40
C HIS A 57 28.30 10.18 1.36
N GLY A 58 27.91 10.14 2.64
CA GLY A 58 28.43 9.17 3.61
C GLY A 58 28.08 7.73 3.21
N PRO A 59 28.75 6.72 3.79
CA PRO A 59 28.58 5.33 3.37
C PRO A 59 27.13 4.83 3.47
N LEU A 60 26.36 5.32 4.44
CA LEU A 60 24.95 4.95 4.67
C LEU A 60 23.96 5.56 3.67
N GLN A 61 24.36 6.57 2.91
CA GLN A 61 23.51 7.20 1.90
C GLN A 61 23.52 6.46 0.57
N ASN A 62 24.37 5.43 0.41
CA ASN A 62 24.37 4.57 -0.78
C ASN A 62 23.30 3.47 -0.73
N PHE A 63 22.56 3.35 0.37
CA PHE A 63 21.58 2.31 0.59
C PHE A 63 20.20 2.92 0.80
N GLU A 64 19.14 2.14 0.61
CA GLU A 64 17.80 2.54 1.02
C GLU A 64 17.62 2.37 2.52
N VAL A 65 16.88 3.27 3.17
CA VAL A 65 16.62 3.23 4.62
C VAL A 65 16.03 1.87 5.03
N GLU A 66 15.13 1.32 4.22
CA GLU A 66 14.46 0.03 4.44
C GLU A 66 15.41 -1.18 4.44
N GLN A 67 16.56 -1.06 3.78
CA GLN A 67 17.57 -2.13 3.71
C GLN A 67 18.48 -2.13 4.94
N LEU A 68 18.50 -1.02 5.69
CA LEU A 68 19.28 -0.88 6.90
C LEU A 68 18.57 -1.60 8.07
N ARG A 69 19.34 -2.27 8.93
CA ARG A 69 18.79 -3.03 10.06
C ARG A 69 19.36 -2.53 11.37
N VAL A 70 18.51 -2.09 12.29
CA VAL A 70 18.94 -1.68 13.62
C VAL A 70 19.33 -2.92 14.41
N THR A 71 20.59 -2.99 14.85
CA THR A 71 21.14 -4.13 15.60
C THR A 71 21.23 -3.86 17.10
N GLY A 72 21.25 -2.60 17.51
CA GLY A 72 21.31 -2.22 18.92
C GLY A 72 21.02 -0.75 19.14
N ILE A 73 20.52 -0.43 20.33
CA ILE A 73 20.25 0.94 20.77
C ILE A 73 20.85 1.09 22.18
N LEU A 74 21.59 2.18 22.38
CA LEU A 74 22.18 2.55 23.66
C LEU A 74 21.59 3.90 24.08
N LEU A 75 20.81 3.89 25.15
CA LEU A 75 20.30 5.09 25.79
C LEU A 75 20.96 5.22 27.17
N GLY A 76 21.49 6.40 27.49
CA GLY A 76 22.07 6.65 28.80
C GLY A 76 22.57 8.07 28.98
N GLY A 77 23.19 8.34 30.13
CA GLY A 77 23.70 9.67 30.47
C GLY A 77 24.82 10.17 29.55
N LEU A 78 25.42 9.30 28.75
CA LEU A 78 26.47 9.64 27.77
C LEU A 78 25.90 10.04 26.40
N GLY A 79 24.60 9.85 26.17
CA GLY A 79 23.93 10.17 24.90
C GLY A 79 23.06 9.02 24.39
N THR A 80 22.39 9.28 23.26
CA THR A 80 21.57 8.31 22.54
C THR A 80 22.30 7.88 21.26
N TYR A 81 22.54 6.57 21.16
CA TYR A 81 23.24 5.97 20.05
C TYR A 81 22.46 4.78 19.53
N ALA A 82 22.41 4.63 18.20
CA ALA A 82 21.92 3.41 17.57
C ALA A 82 23.02 2.80 16.73
N THR A 83 22.97 1.49 16.57
CA THR A 83 23.91 0.72 15.76
C THR A 83 23.12 0.06 14.64
N ILE A 84 23.58 0.24 13.40
CA ILE A 84 22.86 -0.21 12.21
C ILE A 84 23.77 -1.07 11.34
N LEU A 85 23.22 -2.18 10.84
CA LEU A 85 23.85 -3.06 9.85
C LEU A 85 23.36 -2.65 8.46
N ALA A 86 24.30 -2.28 7.60
CA ALA A 86 24.03 -2.00 6.20
C ALA A 86 24.13 -3.28 5.33
N PRO A 87 23.60 -3.25 4.10
CA PRO A 87 23.65 -4.38 3.16
C PRO A 87 25.06 -4.84 2.78
N ASP A 88 26.06 -3.97 2.94
CA ASP A 88 27.49 -4.32 2.77
C ASP A 88 28.03 -5.24 3.89
N GLY A 89 27.22 -5.55 4.90
CA GLY A 89 27.60 -6.34 6.06
C GLY A 89 28.39 -5.56 7.10
N LYS A 90 28.57 -4.24 6.93
CA LYS A 90 29.25 -3.38 7.89
C LYS A 90 28.26 -2.73 8.84
N THR A 91 28.77 -2.46 10.03
CA THR A 91 28.00 -1.85 11.11
C THR A 91 28.44 -0.42 11.33
N TYR A 92 27.48 0.49 11.40
CA TYR A 92 27.70 1.92 11.58
C TYR A 92 26.98 2.41 12.83
N MET A 93 27.55 3.41 13.50
CA MET A 93 26.94 4.06 14.66
C MET A 93 26.19 5.32 14.22
N LEU A 94 24.99 5.49 14.72
CA LEU A 94 24.07 6.58 14.43
C LEU A 94 23.86 7.42 15.69
N THR A 95 23.81 8.74 15.49
CA THR A 95 23.32 9.73 16.44
C THR A 95 22.18 10.53 15.82
N LEU A 96 21.48 11.33 16.61
CA LEU A 96 20.54 12.32 16.10
C LEU A 96 21.21 13.18 15.00
N GLY A 97 20.49 13.43 13.91
CA GLY A 97 20.98 14.21 12.78
C GLY A 97 21.91 13.48 11.81
N THR A 98 22.21 12.19 12.02
CA THR A 98 23.04 11.42 11.08
C THR A 98 22.30 11.24 9.75
N ALA A 99 23.00 11.51 8.63
CA ALA A 99 22.47 11.27 7.29
C ALA A 99 22.49 9.78 6.94
N VAL A 100 21.35 9.27 6.47
CA VAL A 100 21.11 7.86 6.16
C VAL A 100 20.19 7.76 4.95
N GLY A 101 20.33 6.72 4.13
CA GLY A 101 19.42 6.53 3.01
C GLY A 101 19.77 7.37 1.77
N GLN A 102 19.41 6.84 0.60
CA GLN A 102 19.61 7.51 -0.70
C GLN A 102 18.72 8.74 -0.94
N TYR A 103 17.71 8.97 -0.10
CA TYR A 103 16.72 10.04 -0.24
C TYR A 103 16.87 11.14 0.83
N GLU A 104 18.13 11.56 1.08
CA GLU A 104 18.46 12.62 2.05
C GLU A 104 17.86 12.35 3.45
N GLY A 105 17.81 11.07 3.84
CA GLY A 105 17.25 10.67 5.12
C GLY A 105 18.08 11.16 6.29
N THR A 106 17.43 11.60 7.36
CA THR A 106 18.08 12.08 8.58
C THR A 106 17.43 11.44 9.80
N VAL A 107 18.26 10.99 10.75
CA VAL A 107 17.78 10.44 12.02
C VAL A 107 17.12 11.54 12.85
N SER A 108 15.81 11.45 13.04
CA SER A 108 15.03 12.44 13.78
C SER A 108 14.85 12.09 15.26
N ASP A 109 14.79 10.80 15.59
CA ASP A 109 14.66 10.32 16.96
C ASP A 109 15.29 8.93 17.14
N ILE A 110 15.78 8.66 18.35
CA ILE A 110 16.28 7.35 18.76
C ILE A 110 15.59 6.97 20.08
N SER A 111 14.65 6.03 19.98
CA SER A 111 13.86 5.50 21.08
C SER A 111 14.38 4.12 21.51
N GLU A 112 13.88 3.57 22.62
CA GLU A 112 14.35 2.27 23.17
C GLU A 112 14.31 1.10 22.18
N ASN A 113 13.32 1.09 21.30
CA ASN A 113 13.03 -0.02 20.39
C ASN A 113 13.03 0.38 18.91
N ALA A 114 13.31 1.64 18.59
CA ALA A 114 13.18 2.13 17.22
C ALA A 114 14.08 3.34 16.95
N VAL A 115 14.50 3.47 15.70
CA VAL A 115 15.13 4.67 15.16
C VAL A 115 14.16 5.29 14.16
N GLN A 116 13.80 6.56 14.36
CA GLN A 116 12.97 7.32 13.44
C GLN A 116 13.86 8.06 12.45
N VAL A 117 13.54 7.89 11.17
CA VAL A 117 14.23 8.53 10.05
C VAL A 117 13.24 9.34 9.24
N LYS A 118 13.59 10.58 8.94
CA LYS A 118 12.84 11.43 8.01
C LYS A 118 13.56 11.50 6.68
N GLU A 119 12.91 11.10 5.59
CA GLU A 119 13.45 11.19 4.23
C GLU A 119 12.55 12.05 3.33
N ILE A 120 13.16 12.61 2.28
CA ILE A 120 12.46 13.44 1.30
C ILE A 120 12.57 12.76 -0.06
N ARG A 121 11.44 12.22 -0.54
CA ARG A 121 11.38 11.64 -1.89
C ARG A 121 10.86 12.65 -2.88
N ARG A 122 11.61 12.82 -3.97
CA ARG A 122 11.26 13.69 -5.07
C ARG A 122 10.74 12.87 -6.24
N PHE A 123 9.65 13.30 -6.85
CA PHE A 123 8.99 12.61 -7.95
C PHE A 123 8.68 13.60 -9.06
N LEU A 124 8.90 13.19 -10.31
CA LEU A 124 8.36 13.86 -11.48
C LEU A 124 6.99 13.23 -11.80
N VAL A 125 5.92 14.03 -11.75
CA VAL A 125 4.58 13.63 -12.20
C VAL A 125 4.23 14.52 -13.39
N GLY A 126 4.24 13.92 -14.59
CA GLY A 126 4.18 14.68 -15.83
C GLY A 126 5.38 15.62 -15.95
N ASN A 127 5.15 16.93 -15.80
CA ASN A 127 6.18 17.98 -15.82
C ASN A 127 6.34 18.69 -14.47
N GLN A 128 5.73 18.16 -13.40
CA GLN A 128 5.77 18.76 -12.06
C GLN A 128 6.66 17.93 -11.14
N GLU A 129 7.56 18.60 -10.42
CA GLU A 129 8.31 17.97 -9.33
C GLU A 129 7.49 18.06 -8.04
N ILE A 130 7.26 16.91 -7.42
CA ILE A 130 6.55 16.76 -6.15
C ILE A 130 7.54 16.23 -5.13
N GLN A 131 7.57 16.86 -3.96
CA GLN A 131 8.34 16.38 -2.82
C GLN A 131 7.40 15.75 -1.80
N LYS A 132 7.79 14.60 -1.27
CA LYS A 132 7.05 13.89 -0.22
C LYS A 132 7.98 13.59 0.93
N GLU A 133 7.70 14.18 2.08
CA GLU A 133 8.33 13.80 3.35
C GLU A 133 7.74 12.47 3.81
N GLN A 134 8.62 11.55 4.19
CA GLN A 134 8.25 10.24 4.70
C GLN A 134 9.01 9.99 6.00
N GLU A 135 8.26 9.61 7.04
CA GLU A 135 8.84 9.14 8.29
C GLU A 135 8.87 7.61 8.29
N ILE A 136 10.05 7.05 8.49
CA ILE A 136 10.29 5.61 8.52
C ILE A 136 10.75 5.22 9.91
N SER A 137 10.07 4.23 10.48
CA SER A 137 10.42 3.62 11.76
C SER A 137 11.24 2.35 11.54
N LEU A 138 12.52 2.41 11.86
CA LEU A 138 13.38 1.24 11.87
C LEU A 138 13.35 0.59 13.24
N LEU A 139 12.61 -0.51 13.35
CA LEU A 139 12.49 -1.24 14.60
C LEU A 139 13.78 -2.00 14.91
N LEU A 140 14.15 -2.02 16.19
CA LEU A 140 15.17 -2.91 16.72
C LEU A 140 14.63 -4.34 16.65
N ASN A 141 15.06 -5.09 15.64
CA ASN A 141 14.74 -6.50 15.50
C ASN A 141 15.90 -7.31 16.10
N PRO A 142 15.77 -7.83 17.34
CA PRO A 142 16.80 -8.66 17.94
C PRO A 142 17.03 -9.93 17.10
N LEU A 143 18.30 -10.35 17.08
CA LEU A 143 18.86 -11.47 16.35
C LEU A 143 17.84 -12.59 16.07
N GLN A 144 17.67 -12.87 14.78
CA GLN A 144 16.94 -13.99 14.20
C GLN A 144 16.74 -15.12 15.21
N GLU A 145 15.47 -15.31 15.58
CA GLU A 145 14.97 -16.45 16.34
C GLU A 145 15.72 -17.69 15.87
N ARG A 146 16.63 -18.15 16.73
CA ARG A 146 17.61 -19.22 16.51
C ARG A 146 16.98 -20.23 15.57
N SER A 147 17.40 -20.22 14.30
CA SER A 147 16.90 -21.12 13.27
C SER A 147 16.84 -22.51 13.89
N GLN A 148 15.64 -22.97 14.25
CA GLN A 148 15.51 -24.30 14.83
C GLN A 148 16.11 -25.21 13.76
N PRO A 149 17.21 -25.95 14.04
CA PRO A 149 17.66 -26.91 13.05
C PRO A 149 16.45 -27.83 12.88
N ALA A 150 15.86 -27.81 11.68
CA ALA A 150 14.74 -28.68 11.36
C ALA A 150 15.18 -30.06 11.79
N SER A 151 14.55 -30.58 12.85
CA SER A 151 14.88 -31.86 13.45
C SER A 151 14.84 -32.87 12.33
N ARG A 152 16.03 -33.21 11.80
CA ARG A 152 16.19 -34.18 10.74
C ARG A 152 15.90 -35.51 11.39
N PHE A 153 14.63 -35.90 11.41
CA PHE A 153 14.22 -37.25 11.74
C PHE A 153 14.84 -38.18 10.69
N VAL A 154 15.95 -38.81 11.04
CA VAL A 154 16.49 -39.95 10.30
C VAL A 154 15.70 -41.16 10.76
N ILE A 155 14.72 -41.59 9.97
CA ILE A 155 14.11 -42.90 10.15
C ILE A 155 15.14 -43.92 9.65
N LEU A 156 15.83 -44.59 10.58
CA LEU A 156 16.63 -45.77 10.27
C LEU A 156 15.69 -46.94 10.06
N GLY A 157 15.31 -47.19 8.81
CA GLY A 157 14.68 -48.44 8.40
C GLY A 157 15.73 -49.54 8.28
N ARG A 158 15.48 -50.68 8.93
CA ARG A 158 16.11 -51.98 8.64
C ARG A 158 15.11 -52.85 7.92
#